data_AF-A0A9D0XVP4-F1
#
_entry.id   AF-A0A9D0XVP4-F1
#
_cell.length_a   1.000
_cell.length_b   1.000
_cell.length_c   1.000
_cell.angle_alpha   90.00
_cell.angle_beta   90.00
_cell.angle_gamma   90.00
#
_symmetry.space_group_name_H-M   'P 1'
#
loop_
_entity.id
_entity.type
_entity.pdbx_description
1 polymer ?
#
loop_
_entity_poly.entity_id
_entity_poly.type
_entity_poly.pdbx_seq_one_letter_code
_entity_poly.pdbx_strand_id
1 'polypeptide(L)'
;MIFSEKLQLLRKNKGLTQEEMAERLDVSRQAVAKWESGQVYPDISNLIQISNLLNVTIDFLVRDQECTLNIPPKTTTTLDKLIEFRLEANKNTYAASMNKTASTRFDSHDFQYTNGPFTYHDTYLGGEHFAGQEAIWQDGKAVYAMNYMGRVLEEQFSGNFLKEALMRADKKMPYRGPEYYQSGEYLYKCKVMGDFSWFQGYEEIYCNEIKVYECYFHGGLIC
;
A
#
# COMPACT_ATOMS: atom_id res chain seq x y z
N MET A 1 8.32 7.96 22.67
CA MET A 1 7.95 9.25 23.31
C MET A 1 6.97 8.95 24.41
N ILE A 2 7.26 9.43 25.61
CA ILE A 2 6.38 9.25 26.78
C ILE A 2 5.22 10.27 26.76
N PHE A 3 4.18 10.04 27.55
CA PHE A 3 2.97 10.87 27.62
C PHE A 3 3.26 12.39 27.71
N SER A 4 4.18 12.78 28.59
CA SER A 4 4.52 14.20 28.83
C SER A 4 5.12 14.89 27.60
N GLU A 5 5.96 14.18 26.84
CA GLU A 5 6.56 14.65 25.59
C GLU A 5 5.50 14.78 24.49
N LYS A 6 4.60 13.78 24.38
CA LYS A 6 3.50 13.79 23.40
C LYS A 6 2.55 14.96 23.66
N LEU A 7 2.20 15.19 24.92
CA LEU A 7 1.33 16.28 25.32
C LEU A 7 1.93 17.64 24.94
N GLN A 8 3.22 17.82 25.25
CA GLN A 8 3.93 19.06 24.92
C GLN A 8 4.05 19.29 23.40
N LEU A 9 4.34 18.24 22.64
CA LEU A 9 4.44 18.31 21.18
C LEU A 9 3.09 18.70 20.55
N LEU A 10 2.01 18.01 20.94
CA LEU A 10 0.67 18.29 20.41
C LEU A 10 0.19 19.69 20.74
N ARG A 11 0.43 20.17 21.97
CA ARG A 11 0.10 21.55 22.36
C ARG A 11 0.83 22.56 21.47
N LYS A 12 2.15 22.38 21.29
CA LYS A 12 2.97 23.26 20.42
C LYS A 12 2.50 23.23 18.97
N ASN A 13 2.12 22.07 18.43
CA ASN A 13 1.59 21.93 17.07
C ASN A 13 0.24 22.65 16.88
N LYS A 14 -0.56 22.80 17.93
CA LYS A 14 -1.78 23.61 17.93
C LYS A 14 -1.52 25.10 18.16
N GLY A 15 -0.26 25.52 18.31
CA GLY A 15 0.14 26.90 18.56
C GLY A 15 -0.26 27.42 19.94
N LEU A 16 -0.59 26.54 20.89
CA LEU A 16 -1.07 26.93 22.21
C LEU A 16 0.10 27.10 23.20
N THR A 17 0.01 28.12 24.04
CA THR A 17 0.80 28.24 25.27
C THR A 17 0.26 27.32 26.37
N GLN A 18 1.05 27.07 27.41
CA GLN A 18 0.56 26.30 28.57
C GLN A 18 -0.62 26.99 29.26
N GLU A 19 -0.66 28.33 29.24
CA GLU A 19 -1.76 29.12 29.81
C GLU A 19 -3.05 28.89 29.00
N GLU A 20 -2.99 29.07 27.68
CA GLU A 20 -4.16 28.90 26.81
C GLU A 20 -4.69 27.46 26.82
N MET A 21 -3.81 26.46 26.95
CA MET A 21 -4.26 25.07 27.10
C MET A 21 -4.93 24.85 28.46
N ALA A 22 -4.42 25.47 29.52
CA ALA A 22 -5.00 25.36 30.86
C ALA A 22 -6.38 26.02 30.92
N GLU A 23 -6.53 27.21 30.32
CA GLU A 23 -7.81 27.91 30.18
C GLU A 23 -8.85 27.07 29.42
N ARG A 24 -8.45 26.43 28.32
CA ARG A 24 -9.36 25.60 27.52
C ARG A 24 -9.78 24.29 28.19
N LEU A 25 -8.99 23.80 29.14
CA LEU A 25 -9.25 22.58 29.89
C LEU A 25 -9.88 22.86 31.28
N ASP A 26 -10.10 24.13 31.62
CA ASP A 26 -10.55 24.59 32.94
C ASP A 26 -9.68 24.04 34.09
N VAL A 27 -8.35 24.14 33.92
CA VAL A 27 -7.37 23.73 34.92
C VAL A 27 -6.33 24.82 35.18
N SER A 28 -5.58 24.70 36.26
CA SER A 28 -4.46 25.62 36.51
C SER A 28 -3.32 25.42 35.50
N ARG A 29 -2.66 26.51 35.09
CA ARG A 29 -1.41 26.45 34.30
C ARG A 29 -0.35 25.53 34.92
N GLN A 30 -0.29 25.49 36.26
CA GLN A 30 0.60 24.61 37.01
C GLN A 30 0.30 23.12 36.78
N ALA A 31 -0.97 22.74 36.60
CA ALA A 31 -1.36 21.36 36.29
C ALA A 31 -0.81 20.95 34.93
N VAL A 32 -1.01 21.77 33.89
CA VAL A 32 -0.44 21.53 32.54
C VAL A 32 1.08 21.43 32.60
N ALA A 33 1.75 22.33 33.33
CA ALA A 33 3.21 22.26 33.49
C ALA A 33 3.69 20.97 34.18
N LYS A 34 2.95 20.47 35.18
CA LYS A 34 3.26 19.19 35.86
C LYS A 34 3.03 17.99 34.95
N TRP A 35 2.01 18.02 34.10
CA TRP A 35 1.76 16.98 33.10
C TRP A 35 2.86 16.94 32.03
N GLU A 36 3.25 18.10 31.50
CA GLU A 36 4.31 18.19 30.48
C GLU A 36 5.72 17.92 31.01
N SER A 37 5.95 18.07 32.31
CA SER A 37 7.21 17.69 32.96
C SER A 37 7.22 16.24 33.45
N GLY A 38 6.11 15.51 33.28
CA GLY A 38 5.98 14.11 33.71
C GLY A 38 5.92 13.91 35.23
N GLN A 39 5.70 14.98 36.01
CA GLN A 39 5.63 14.91 37.47
C GLN A 39 4.34 14.25 37.95
N VAL A 40 3.24 14.47 37.23
CA VAL A 40 1.89 13.97 37.58
C VAL A 40 1.15 13.64 36.28
N TYR A 41 0.25 12.66 36.33
CA TYR A 41 -0.67 12.36 35.23
C TYR A 41 -2.02 13.07 35.41
N PRO A 42 -2.66 13.54 34.33
CA PRO A 42 -4.06 13.94 34.39
C PRO A 42 -4.96 12.78 34.80
N ASP A 43 -6.07 13.07 35.47
CA ASP A 43 -7.13 12.09 35.70
C ASP A 43 -7.88 11.75 34.39
N ILE A 44 -8.79 10.77 34.46
CA ILE A 44 -9.55 10.29 33.31
C ILE A 44 -10.38 11.40 32.65
N SER A 45 -11.00 12.28 33.44
CA SER A 45 -11.80 13.39 32.91
C SER A 45 -10.93 14.35 32.10
N ASN A 46 -9.80 14.76 32.68
CA ASN A 46 -8.82 15.62 32.04
C ASN A 46 -8.19 14.95 30.80
N LEU A 47 -7.96 13.64 30.82
CA LEU A 47 -7.50 12.88 29.66
C LEU A 47 -8.48 12.93 28.49
N ILE A 48 -9.78 12.79 28.74
CA ILE A 48 -10.83 12.90 27.73
C ILE A 48 -10.88 14.34 27.17
N GLN A 49 -10.77 15.34 28.04
CA GLN A 49 -10.76 16.75 27.59
C GLN A 49 -9.53 17.06 26.74
N ILE A 50 -8.35 16.59 27.14
CA ILE A 50 -7.11 16.71 26.37
C ILE A 50 -7.25 16.02 25.01
N SER A 51 -7.80 14.81 24.96
CA SER A 51 -7.98 14.07 23.70
C SER A 51 -8.89 14.83 22.74
N ASN A 52 -9.98 15.40 23.24
CA ASN A 52 -10.91 16.22 22.45
C ASN A 52 -10.27 17.53 21.99
N LEU A 53 -9.58 18.25 22.88
CA LEU A 53 -8.93 19.53 22.57
C LEU A 53 -7.84 19.37 21.50
N LEU A 54 -7.06 18.30 21.58
CA LEU A 54 -5.95 18.05 20.65
C LEU A 54 -6.38 17.25 19.41
N ASN A 55 -7.63 16.78 19.38
CA ASN A 55 -8.21 15.94 18.33
C ASN A 55 -7.40 14.65 18.07
N VAL A 56 -7.11 13.93 19.16
CA VAL A 56 -6.41 12.63 19.15
C VAL A 56 -7.17 11.64 20.02
N THR A 57 -6.89 10.34 19.89
CA THR A 57 -7.47 9.34 20.79
C THR A 57 -6.73 9.33 22.12
N ILE A 58 -7.42 8.92 23.19
CA ILE A 58 -6.78 8.67 24.49
C ILE A 58 -5.68 7.61 24.33
N ASP A 59 -5.93 6.57 23.54
CA ASP A 59 -4.94 5.52 23.24
C ASP A 59 -3.60 6.09 22.77
N PHE A 60 -3.64 7.04 21.83
CA PHE A 60 -2.45 7.70 21.29
C PHE A 60 -1.67 8.49 22.36
N LEU A 61 -2.39 9.12 23.30
CA LEU A 61 -1.80 9.89 24.38
C LEU A 61 -1.09 8.99 25.40
N VAL A 62 -1.77 7.93 25.86
CA VAL A 62 -1.31 7.14 27.03
C VAL A 62 -0.41 5.98 26.65
N ARG A 63 -0.60 5.36 25.48
CA ARG A 63 0.26 4.25 25.09
C ARG A 63 1.62 4.78 24.66
N ASP A 64 2.68 4.22 25.20
CA ASP A 64 3.99 4.22 24.56
C ASP A 64 3.91 3.29 23.35
N GLN A 65 3.12 3.66 22.34
CA GLN A 65 3.27 3.07 21.03
C GLN A 65 4.67 3.48 20.54
N GLU A 66 5.69 2.71 20.93
CA GLU A 66 6.36 2.03 19.85
C GLU A 66 5.26 1.24 19.13
N CYS A 67 4.68 1.84 18.09
CA CYS A 67 4.45 1.05 16.91
C CYS A 67 5.85 0.56 16.54
N THR A 68 6.32 -0.52 17.18
CA THR A 68 7.25 -1.41 16.53
C THR A 68 6.46 -1.91 15.34
N LEU A 69 6.54 -1.15 14.24
CA LEU A 69 6.74 -1.79 12.97
C LEU A 69 7.89 -2.76 13.27
N ASN A 70 7.56 -4.04 13.43
CA ASN A 70 8.52 -5.06 13.09
C ASN A 70 8.80 -4.76 11.62
N ILE A 71 9.79 -3.91 11.37
CA ILE A 71 10.48 -3.86 10.09
C ILE A 71 11.40 -5.07 10.23
N PRO A 72 10.99 -6.28 9.79
CA PRO A 72 11.92 -7.38 9.76
C PRO A 72 13.15 -6.88 8.98
N PRO A 73 14.37 -7.18 9.45
CA PRO A 73 15.56 -6.83 8.68
C PRO A 73 15.35 -7.33 7.25
N LYS A 74 15.51 -6.43 6.26
CA LYS A 74 15.47 -6.75 4.82
C LYS A 74 16.50 -7.85 4.57
N THR A 75 16.08 -9.11 4.67
CA THR A 75 16.90 -10.24 4.28
C THR A 75 16.80 -10.31 2.76
N THR A 76 17.83 -9.79 2.09
CA THR A 76 17.91 -9.67 0.62
C THR A 76 17.52 -10.96 -0.09
N THR A 77 17.92 -12.11 0.47
CA THR A 77 17.63 -13.44 -0.07
C THR A 77 16.14 -13.80 -0.07
N THR A 78 15.34 -13.27 0.86
CA THR A 78 13.89 -13.50 0.91
C THR A 78 13.18 -12.66 -0.15
N LEU A 79 13.63 -11.42 -0.34
CA LEU A 79 13.05 -10.49 -1.32
C LEU A 79 13.29 -10.96 -2.76
N ASP A 80 14.49 -11.42 -3.08
CA ASP A 80 14.83 -11.90 -4.42
C ASP A 80 13.97 -13.10 -4.83
N LYS A 81 13.77 -14.06 -3.92
CA LYS A 81 12.90 -15.23 -4.15
C LYS A 81 11.45 -14.83 -4.36
N LEU A 82 10.97 -13.84 -3.61
CA LEU A 82 9.62 -13.33 -3.77
C LEU A 82 9.42 -12.65 -5.12
N ILE A 83 10.40 -11.85 -5.56
CA ILE A 83 10.40 -11.23 -6.90
C ILE A 83 10.41 -12.30 -7.99
N GLU A 84 11.28 -13.31 -7.86
CA GLU A 84 11.33 -14.44 -8.80
C GLU A 84 9.98 -15.16 -8.88
N PHE A 85 9.39 -15.49 -7.73
CA PHE A 85 8.08 -16.14 -7.69
C PHE A 85 6.97 -15.27 -8.28
N ARG A 86 6.96 -13.95 -8.04
CA ARG A 86 5.97 -13.05 -8.66
C ARG A 86 6.09 -13.05 -10.18
N LEU A 87 7.31 -12.97 -10.70
CA LEU A 87 7.58 -13.01 -12.15
C LEU A 87 7.18 -14.35 -12.77
N GLU A 88 7.41 -15.45 -12.05
CA GLU A 88 6.98 -16.78 -12.43
C GLU A 88 5.44 -16.88 -12.45
N ALA A 89 4.77 -16.43 -11.39
CA ALA A 89 3.31 -16.45 -11.28
C ALA A 89 2.64 -15.64 -12.40
N ASN A 90 3.19 -14.47 -12.75
CA ASN A 90 2.72 -13.68 -13.88
C ASN A 90 2.73 -14.47 -15.20
N LYS A 91 3.81 -15.23 -15.46
CA LYS A 91 3.93 -16.11 -16.64
C LYS A 91 3.07 -17.38 -16.57
N ASN A 92 2.42 -17.63 -15.44
CA ASN A 92 1.56 -18.79 -15.23
C ASN A 92 0.09 -18.40 -14.98
N THR A 93 -0.29 -17.13 -15.02
CA THR A 93 -1.66 -16.69 -14.69
C THR A 93 -2.25 -15.83 -15.80
N TYR A 94 -2.80 -14.65 -15.48
CA TYR A 94 -3.54 -13.81 -16.40
C TYR A 94 -2.77 -13.50 -17.69
N ALA A 95 -1.49 -13.11 -17.58
CA ALA A 95 -0.67 -12.75 -18.73
C ALA A 95 -0.47 -13.92 -19.71
N ALA A 96 -0.41 -15.16 -19.20
CA ALA A 96 -0.33 -16.37 -20.02
C ALA A 96 -1.70 -17.00 -20.35
N SER A 97 -2.80 -16.43 -19.85
CA SER A 97 -4.15 -17.01 -19.93
C SER A 97 -4.24 -18.45 -19.37
N MET A 98 -3.45 -18.74 -18.33
CA MET A 98 -3.39 -20.04 -17.66
C MET A 98 -3.90 -19.94 -16.22
N ASN A 99 -4.18 -21.07 -15.58
CA ASN A 99 -4.50 -21.18 -14.15
C ASN A 99 -5.64 -20.25 -13.66
N LYS A 100 -6.66 -20.06 -14.50
CA LYS A 100 -7.94 -19.46 -14.09
C LYS A 100 -8.67 -20.40 -13.14
N THR A 101 -9.21 -19.87 -12.05
CA THR A 101 -9.95 -20.63 -11.02
C THR A 101 -11.39 -20.15 -10.89
N ALA A 102 -12.15 -20.80 -10.03
CA ALA A 102 -13.50 -20.38 -9.68
C ALA A 102 -13.48 -19.02 -8.97
N SER A 103 -14.47 -18.19 -9.28
CA SER A 103 -14.62 -16.87 -8.66
C SER A 103 -14.83 -16.98 -7.14
N THR A 104 -14.02 -16.26 -6.40
CA THR A 104 -14.03 -16.10 -4.94
C THR A 104 -14.97 -14.99 -4.49
N ARG A 105 -15.32 -14.06 -5.40
CA ARG A 105 -16.25 -12.96 -5.18
C ARG A 105 -17.29 -12.93 -6.30
N PHE A 106 -18.41 -12.26 -6.03
CA PHE A 106 -19.40 -12.02 -7.08
C PHE A 106 -18.76 -11.26 -8.24
N ASP A 107 -18.93 -11.79 -9.45
CA ASP A 107 -18.45 -11.20 -10.70
C ASP A 107 -16.93 -11.01 -10.78
N SER A 108 -16.14 -11.79 -10.02
CA SER A 108 -14.68 -11.76 -10.11
C SER A 108 -14.09 -12.73 -11.11
N HIS A 109 -12.96 -12.34 -11.67
CA HIS A 109 -12.08 -13.15 -12.48
C HIS A 109 -10.84 -13.47 -11.68
N ASP A 110 -10.65 -14.76 -11.37
CA ASP A 110 -9.63 -15.17 -10.42
C ASP A 110 -8.65 -16.14 -11.05
N PHE A 111 -7.39 -15.97 -10.68
CA PHE A 111 -6.26 -16.79 -11.09
C PHE A 111 -5.47 -17.17 -9.85
N GLN A 112 -5.00 -18.42 -9.80
CA GLN A 112 -4.22 -18.92 -8.68
C GLN A 112 -3.01 -19.71 -9.18
N TYR A 113 -1.84 -19.45 -8.60
CA TYR A 113 -0.63 -20.21 -8.89
C TYR A 113 0.13 -20.53 -7.61
N THR A 114 0.68 -21.73 -7.52
CA THR A 114 1.40 -22.20 -6.33
C THR A 114 2.68 -22.90 -6.76
N ASN A 115 3.80 -22.52 -6.15
CA ASN A 115 5.07 -23.21 -6.31
C ASN A 115 5.86 -23.17 -4.98
N GLY A 116 6.17 -24.35 -4.45
CA GLY A 116 6.84 -24.49 -3.15
C GLY A 116 6.03 -23.84 -2.01
N PRO A 117 6.66 -22.99 -1.18
CA PRO A 117 5.97 -22.33 -0.06
C PRO A 117 5.08 -21.17 -0.50
N PHE A 118 5.15 -20.75 -1.77
CA PHE A 118 4.48 -19.56 -2.24
C PHE A 118 3.16 -19.85 -2.96
N THR A 119 2.16 -19.03 -2.68
CA THR A 119 0.87 -19.01 -3.37
C THR A 119 0.56 -17.61 -3.83
N TYR A 120 0.26 -17.44 -5.11
CA TYR A 120 -0.14 -16.21 -5.77
C TYR A 120 -1.62 -16.26 -6.10
N HIS A 121 -2.35 -15.18 -5.81
CA HIS A 121 -3.70 -14.94 -6.29
C HIS A 121 -3.75 -13.62 -7.04
N ASP A 122 -4.44 -13.63 -8.18
CA ASP A 122 -4.85 -12.43 -8.90
C ASP A 122 -6.36 -12.46 -9.05
N THR A 123 -7.01 -11.42 -8.58
CA THR A 123 -8.46 -11.32 -8.56
C THR A 123 -8.88 -9.92 -8.99
N TYR A 124 -9.72 -9.83 -10.02
CA TYR A 124 -10.20 -8.55 -10.52
C TYR A 124 -11.69 -8.60 -10.88
N LEU A 125 -12.29 -7.42 -10.90
CA LEU A 125 -13.67 -7.17 -11.32
C LEU A 125 -13.67 -6.37 -12.62
N GLY A 126 -14.69 -6.56 -13.44
CA GLY A 126 -14.91 -5.79 -14.65
C GLY A 126 -14.10 -6.24 -15.87
N GLY A 127 -14.13 -5.42 -16.91
CA GLY A 127 -13.51 -5.69 -18.22
C GLY A 127 -12.86 -4.44 -18.79
N GLU A 128 -13.66 -3.55 -19.38
CA GLU A 128 -13.15 -2.28 -19.91
C GLU A 128 -12.77 -1.29 -18.81
N HIS A 129 -13.54 -1.24 -17.72
CA HIS A 129 -13.18 -0.59 -16.48
C HIS A 129 -13.03 -1.68 -15.43
N PHE A 130 -11.89 -1.73 -14.76
CA PHE A 130 -11.57 -2.86 -13.89
C PHE A 130 -10.76 -2.43 -12.67
N ALA A 131 -10.92 -3.20 -11.60
CA ALA A 131 -10.19 -3.05 -10.35
C ALA A 131 -9.77 -4.45 -9.88
N GLY A 132 -8.54 -4.58 -9.39
CA GLY A 132 -8.04 -5.88 -8.98
C GLY A 132 -6.93 -5.81 -7.95
N GLN A 133 -6.57 -7.00 -7.47
CA GLN A 133 -5.51 -7.21 -6.50
C GLN A 133 -4.70 -8.46 -6.88
N GLU A 134 -3.38 -8.29 -6.88
CA GLU A 134 -2.42 -9.40 -6.81
C GLU A 134 -1.96 -9.56 -5.37
N ALA A 135 -1.88 -10.77 -4.85
CA ALA A 135 -1.39 -11.05 -3.51
C ALA A 135 -0.57 -12.34 -3.48
N ILE A 136 0.45 -12.36 -2.64
CA ILE A 136 1.33 -13.53 -2.45
C ILE A 136 1.36 -13.89 -0.97
N TRP A 137 1.20 -15.19 -0.70
CA TRP A 137 1.41 -15.81 0.60
C TRP A 137 2.64 -16.68 0.56
N GLN A 138 3.40 -16.69 1.66
CA GLN A 138 4.45 -17.68 1.94
C GLN A 138 4.03 -18.47 3.18
N ASP A 139 3.95 -19.80 3.07
CA ASP A 139 3.55 -20.69 4.17
C ASP A 139 2.23 -20.26 4.85
N GLY A 140 1.27 -19.81 4.02
CA GLY A 140 -0.05 -19.35 4.47
C GLY A 140 -0.09 -17.94 5.07
N LYS A 141 1.03 -17.21 5.15
CA LYS A 141 1.08 -15.81 5.59
C LYS A 141 1.23 -14.86 4.42
N ALA A 142 0.43 -13.79 4.37
CA ALA A 142 0.55 -12.78 3.31
C ALA A 142 1.88 -12.05 3.44
N VAL A 143 2.61 -11.92 2.33
CA VAL A 143 3.94 -11.27 2.28
C VAL A 143 4.02 -10.15 1.25
N TYR A 144 3.07 -10.08 0.32
CA TYR A 144 3.00 -9.03 -0.71
C TYR A 144 1.57 -8.81 -1.16
N ALA A 145 1.24 -7.56 -1.48
CA ALA A 145 0.02 -7.21 -2.18
C ALA A 145 0.24 -6.02 -3.11
N MET A 146 -0.47 -6.02 -4.24
CA MET A 146 -0.57 -4.90 -5.16
C MET A 146 -2.02 -4.74 -5.60
N ASN A 147 -2.58 -3.55 -5.44
CA ASN A 147 -3.89 -3.19 -5.98
C ASN A 147 -3.72 -2.40 -7.26
N TYR A 148 -4.70 -2.50 -8.14
CA TYR A 148 -4.71 -1.78 -9.40
C TYR A 148 -6.12 -1.42 -9.84
N MET A 149 -6.23 -0.31 -10.58
CA MET A 149 -7.47 0.18 -11.18
C MET A 149 -7.11 0.73 -12.55
N GLY A 150 -7.79 0.25 -13.58
CA GLY A 150 -7.52 0.65 -14.95
C GLY A 150 -8.76 0.74 -15.80
N ARG A 151 -8.54 1.30 -17.00
CA ARG A 151 -9.57 1.45 -18.00
C ARG A 151 -9.03 1.40 -19.42
N VAL A 152 -9.85 0.85 -20.32
CA VAL A 152 -9.74 0.99 -21.76
C VAL A 152 -10.33 2.33 -22.14
N LEU A 153 -9.58 3.11 -22.92
CA LEU A 153 -9.95 4.45 -23.36
C LEU A 153 -10.54 4.45 -24.77
N GLU A 154 -10.09 3.52 -25.61
CA GLU A 154 -10.42 3.48 -27.04
C GLU A 154 -10.54 2.04 -27.54
N GLU A 155 -11.35 1.83 -28.60
CA GLU A 155 -11.64 0.50 -29.18
C GLU A 155 -10.41 -0.19 -29.77
N GLN A 156 -9.36 0.55 -30.14
CA GLN A 156 -8.13 -0.02 -30.67
C GLN A 156 -7.26 -0.68 -29.60
N PHE A 157 -7.71 -0.75 -28.34
CA PHE A 157 -7.00 -1.49 -27.31
C PHE A 157 -6.90 -2.99 -27.62
N SER A 158 -5.71 -3.56 -27.42
CA SER A 158 -5.45 -4.98 -27.57
C SER A 158 -5.08 -5.61 -26.22
N GLY A 159 -6.00 -6.42 -25.68
CA GLY A 159 -5.73 -7.21 -24.47
C GLY A 159 -4.60 -8.23 -24.68
N ASN A 160 -4.37 -8.70 -25.90
CA ASN A 160 -3.26 -9.58 -26.24
C ASN A 160 -1.91 -8.84 -26.15
N PHE A 161 -1.85 -7.59 -26.62
CA PHE A 161 -0.64 -6.76 -26.49
C PHE A 161 -0.35 -6.45 -25.01
N LEU A 162 -1.37 -6.15 -24.21
CA LEU A 162 -1.20 -5.98 -22.76
C LEU A 162 -0.56 -7.24 -22.14
N LYS A 163 -1.14 -8.43 -22.40
CA LYS A 163 -0.61 -9.71 -21.93
C LYS A 163 0.84 -9.95 -22.37
N GLU A 164 1.16 -9.62 -23.62
CA GLU A 164 2.52 -9.70 -24.15
C GLU A 164 3.50 -8.81 -23.37
N ALA A 165 3.15 -7.55 -23.12
CA ALA A 165 3.98 -6.62 -22.35
C ALA A 165 4.14 -7.07 -20.88
N LEU A 166 3.07 -7.55 -20.24
CA LEU A 166 3.13 -8.07 -18.87
C LEU A 166 4.11 -9.25 -18.76
N MET A 167 4.14 -10.15 -19.74
CA MET A 167 5.09 -11.29 -19.76
C MET A 167 6.56 -10.88 -19.88
N ARG A 168 6.86 -9.62 -20.26
CA ARG A 168 8.22 -9.07 -20.35
C ARG A 168 8.73 -8.44 -19.07
N ALA A 169 7.96 -8.46 -17.97
CA ALA A 169 8.46 -8.05 -16.65
C ALA A 169 9.74 -8.83 -16.27
N ASP A 170 10.67 -8.15 -15.61
CA ASP A 170 11.95 -8.70 -15.19
C ASP A 170 12.32 -8.26 -13.76
N LYS A 171 13.50 -8.63 -13.27
CA LYS A 171 13.92 -8.28 -11.91
C LYS A 171 14.12 -6.77 -11.67
N LYS A 172 14.33 -5.98 -12.73
CA LYS A 172 14.46 -4.51 -12.62
C LYS A 172 13.08 -3.85 -12.58
N MET A 173 12.13 -4.40 -13.31
CA MET A 173 10.73 -3.98 -13.35
C MET A 173 9.78 -5.14 -12.98
N PRO A 174 9.80 -5.62 -11.72
CA PRO A 174 9.05 -6.80 -11.30
C PRO A 174 7.58 -6.53 -10.98
N TYR A 175 7.01 -5.47 -11.56
CA TYR A 175 5.66 -5.00 -11.28
C TYR A 175 4.71 -5.51 -12.36
N ARG A 176 4.22 -4.65 -13.25
CA ARG A 176 3.33 -5.04 -14.35
C ARG A 176 4.10 -5.60 -15.55
N GLY A 177 4.96 -4.77 -16.15
CA GLY A 177 5.77 -5.04 -17.33
C GLY A 177 7.06 -4.18 -17.33
N PRO A 178 7.89 -4.24 -18.38
CA PRO A 178 9.14 -3.47 -18.47
C PRO A 178 8.86 -1.96 -18.54
N GLU A 179 9.86 -1.10 -18.37
CA GLU A 179 9.62 0.35 -18.46
C GLU A 179 9.07 0.78 -19.83
N TYR A 180 9.56 0.12 -20.89
CA TYR A 180 9.12 0.31 -22.27
C TYR A 180 9.02 -1.03 -23.00
N TYR A 181 7.97 -1.21 -23.79
CA TYR A 181 7.85 -2.32 -24.73
C TYR A 181 7.10 -1.88 -25.98
N GLN A 182 7.54 -2.31 -27.17
CA GLN A 182 6.88 -1.96 -28.42
C GLN A 182 6.76 -3.21 -29.30
N SER A 183 5.59 -3.38 -29.91
CA SER A 183 5.30 -4.45 -30.87
C SER A 183 4.31 -3.93 -31.91
N GLY A 184 4.77 -3.81 -33.16
CA GLY A 184 4.00 -3.19 -34.24
C GLY A 184 3.63 -1.73 -33.91
N GLU A 185 2.34 -1.42 -34.04
CA GLU A 185 1.74 -0.09 -33.80
C GLU A 185 1.53 0.23 -32.31
N TYR A 186 1.76 -0.75 -31.43
CA TYR A 186 1.50 -0.63 -30.00
C TYR A 186 2.77 -0.30 -29.21
N LEU A 187 2.64 0.67 -28.30
CA LEU A 187 3.67 1.09 -27.36
C LEU A 187 3.15 1.01 -25.93
N TYR A 188 3.82 0.22 -25.11
CA TYR A 188 3.60 0.08 -23.68
C TYR A 188 4.61 0.92 -22.91
N LYS A 189 4.16 1.62 -21.87
CA LYS A 189 5.01 2.32 -20.91
C LYS A 189 4.56 2.01 -19.48
N CYS A 190 5.54 1.80 -18.61
CA CYS A 190 5.29 1.58 -17.19
C CYS A 190 6.26 2.41 -16.36
N LYS A 191 5.72 3.25 -15.48
CA LYS A 191 6.51 4.06 -14.56
C LYS A 191 6.20 3.66 -13.13
N VAL A 192 7.23 3.58 -12.30
CA VAL A 192 7.10 3.22 -10.89
C VAL A 192 7.92 4.17 -10.04
N MET A 193 7.33 4.64 -8.95
CA MET A 193 7.98 5.37 -7.87
C MET A 193 8.05 4.48 -6.63
N GLY A 194 9.23 4.40 -6.02
CA GLY A 194 9.47 3.54 -4.86
C GLY A 194 10.30 2.31 -5.20
N ASP A 195 10.28 1.32 -4.31
CA ASP A 195 10.93 0.03 -4.48
C ASP A 195 9.91 -1.11 -4.29
N PHE A 196 10.31 -2.36 -4.51
CA PHE A 196 9.39 -3.50 -4.37
C PHE A 196 8.77 -3.64 -2.98
N SER A 197 9.34 -3.00 -1.95
CA SER A 197 8.77 -2.99 -0.60
C SER A 197 7.67 -1.96 -0.40
N TRP A 198 7.65 -0.89 -1.19
CA TRP A 198 6.61 0.14 -1.17
C TRP A 198 6.66 0.96 -2.47
N PHE A 199 5.63 0.84 -3.30
CA PHE A 199 5.59 1.49 -4.61
C PHE A 199 4.20 1.94 -5.04
N GLN A 200 4.22 2.88 -5.97
CA GLN A 200 3.09 3.32 -6.76
C GLN A 200 3.54 3.44 -8.23
N GLY A 201 2.67 3.08 -9.15
CA GLY A 201 3.00 3.04 -10.56
C GLY A 201 1.82 3.34 -11.46
N TYR A 202 2.17 3.59 -12.71
CA TYR A 202 1.25 3.94 -13.78
C TYR A 202 1.68 3.25 -15.06
N GLU A 203 0.74 2.51 -15.64
CA GLU A 203 0.86 1.73 -16.85
C GLU A 203 -0.02 2.37 -17.93
N GLU A 204 0.51 2.50 -19.14
CA GLU A 204 -0.21 3.07 -20.27
C GLU A 204 0.15 2.35 -21.57
N ILE A 205 -0.84 2.23 -22.46
CA ILE A 205 -0.64 1.69 -23.80
C ILE A 205 -1.14 2.69 -24.83
N TYR A 206 -0.35 2.85 -25.89
CA TYR A 206 -0.66 3.64 -27.06
C TYR A 206 -0.77 2.74 -28.29
N CYS A 207 -1.68 3.07 -29.21
CA CYS A 207 -1.78 2.50 -30.55
C CYS A 207 -1.78 3.66 -31.55
N ASN A 208 -0.83 3.67 -32.49
CA ASN A 208 -0.68 4.79 -33.45
C ASN A 208 -0.67 6.17 -32.76
N GLU A 209 0.11 6.30 -31.68
CA GLU A 209 0.24 7.51 -30.85
C GLU A 209 -1.00 7.92 -30.04
N ILE A 210 -2.14 7.22 -30.21
CA ILE A 210 -3.35 7.44 -29.42
C ILE A 210 -3.27 6.59 -28.15
N LYS A 211 -3.54 7.19 -26.99
CA LYS A 211 -3.58 6.46 -25.72
C LYS A 211 -4.87 5.63 -25.64
N VAL A 212 -4.73 4.31 -25.60
CA VAL A 212 -5.87 3.38 -25.65
C VAL A 212 -6.17 2.70 -24.32
N TYR A 213 -5.25 2.77 -23.36
CA TYR A 213 -5.40 2.14 -22.05
C TYR A 213 -4.54 2.83 -21.00
N GLU A 214 -5.03 2.83 -19.76
CA GLU A 214 -4.26 3.25 -18.59
C GLU A 214 -4.62 2.44 -17.34
N CYS A 215 -3.67 2.31 -16.43
CA CYS A 215 -3.86 1.62 -15.16
C CYS A 215 -2.96 2.23 -14.08
N TYR A 216 -3.56 2.58 -12.94
CA TYR A 216 -2.85 2.92 -11.72
C TYR A 216 -2.69 1.69 -10.86
N PHE A 217 -1.53 1.52 -10.25
CA PHE A 217 -1.28 0.42 -9.33
C PHE A 217 -0.39 0.84 -8.17
N HIS A 218 -0.53 0.19 -7.03
CA HIS A 218 0.29 0.45 -5.84
C HIS A 218 0.35 -0.80 -4.97
N GLY A 219 1.44 -0.98 -4.25
CA GLY A 219 1.67 -2.20 -3.50
C GLY A 219 2.96 -2.19 -2.70
N GLY A 220 3.27 -3.34 -2.13
CA GLY A 220 4.47 -3.52 -1.34
C GLY A 220 4.47 -4.83 -0.56
N LEU A 221 5.45 -4.93 0.34
CA LEU A 221 5.53 -6.03 1.28
C LEU A 221 4.44 -5.89 2.36
N ILE A 222 3.93 -7.03 2.81
CA ILE A 222 3.01 -7.14 3.95
C ILE A 222 3.79 -7.75 5.12
N CYS A 223 3.70 -7.13 6.30
CA CYS A 223 4.36 -7.58 7.54
C CYS A 223 3.37 -7.91 8.65
#